data_AF-A3J605-F1
#
_entry.id   AF-A3J605-F1
#
_cell.length_a   1.000
_cell.length_b   1.000
_cell.length_c   1.000
_cell.angle_alpha   90.00
_cell.angle_beta   90.00
_cell.angle_gamma   90.00
#
_symmetry.space_group_name_H-M   'P 1'
#
loop_
_entity.id
_entity.type
_entity.pdbx_description
1 polymer ?
#
loop_
_entity_poly.entity_id
_entity_poly.type
_entity_poly.pdbx_seq_one_letter_code
_entity_poly.pdbx_strand_id
1 'polypeptide(L)'
;MKKLITICLIMATLFTVNAQDGKPTKEQTVEFIKAYFKDKAFNLNKREGDSFQTWKYRNTIVEFDFNSSVMTIQYEMEYNYNNYKLQLKDNQIFNTKYVFNLVDIEKINYTYSGRGTDYNIVFEFIGVPNKILKEHDYTGEKDVKKITLPVDKTYSLEPTAEATKLLKAFNHLRKLCGAPDPISFD
;
A
#
# COMPACT_ATOMS: atom_id res chain seq x y z
N MET A 1 -8.03 -46.14 -33.88
CA MET A 1 -8.70 -44.82 -34.01
C MET A 1 -9.18 -44.20 -32.68
N LYS A 2 -9.64 -44.98 -31.68
CA LYS A 2 -10.06 -44.43 -30.36
C LYS A 2 -8.93 -43.77 -29.55
N LYS A 3 -7.68 -44.22 -29.69
CA LYS A 3 -6.53 -43.71 -28.91
C LYS A 3 -5.98 -42.36 -29.41
N LEU A 4 -6.25 -41.97 -30.65
CA LEU A 4 -5.75 -40.70 -31.21
C LEU A 4 -6.60 -39.51 -30.74
N ILE A 5 -7.91 -39.72 -30.62
CA ILE A 5 -8.87 -38.68 -30.19
C ILE A 5 -8.61 -38.27 -28.72
N THR A 6 -8.23 -39.22 -27.87
CA THR A 6 -7.94 -38.95 -26.44
C THR A 6 -6.71 -38.05 -26.25
N ILE A 7 -5.69 -38.18 -27.11
CA ILE A 7 -4.46 -37.36 -27.02
C ILE A 7 -4.74 -35.93 -27.48
N CYS A 8 -5.54 -35.73 -28.53
CA CYS A 8 -5.94 -34.41 -28.98
C CYS A 8 -6.81 -33.66 -27.96
N LEU A 9 -7.67 -34.37 -27.21
CA LEU A 9 -8.45 -33.75 -26.14
C LEU A 9 -7.58 -33.31 -24.96
N ILE A 10 -6.57 -34.09 -24.56
CA ILE A 10 -5.69 -33.74 -23.44
C ILE A 10 -4.82 -32.52 -23.79
N MET A 11 -4.31 -32.43 -25.03
CA MET A 11 -3.58 -31.25 -25.47
C MET A 11 -4.49 -30.01 -25.54
N ALA A 12 -5.71 -30.14 -26.07
CA ALA A 12 -6.66 -29.03 -26.11
C ALA A 12 -6.99 -28.49 -24.70
N THR A 13 -7.15 -29.37 -23.69
CA THR A 13 -7.37 -28.92 -22.30
C THR A 13 -6.15 -28.26 -21.65
N LEU A 14 -4.92 -28.62 -22.06
CA LEU A 14 -3.70 -27.99 -21.54
C LEU A 14 -3.43 -26.61 -22.18
N PHE A 15 -3.92 -26.39 -23.41
CA PHE A 15 -3.78 -25.09 -24.09
C PHE A 15 -4.91 -24.10 -23.77
N THR A 16 -6.11 -24.57 -23.38
CA THR A 16 -7.20 -23.67 -22.97
C THR A 16 -6.99 -23.04 -21.58
N VAL A 17 -6.16 -23.63 -20.71
CA VAL A 17 -5.83 -23.04 -19.40
C VAL A 17 -4.91 -21.81 -19.54
N ASN A 18 -4.10 -21.73 -20.59
CA ASN A 18 -3.11 -20.66 -20.74
C ASN A 18 -3.63 -19.37 -21.43
N ALA A 19 -4.90 -19.34 -21.86
CA ALA A 19 -5.48 -18.17 -22.54
C ALA A 19 -6.58 -17.44 -21.72
N GLN A 20 -6.94 -17.96 -20.54
CA GLN A 20 -7.90 -17.32 -19.62
C GLN A 20 -7.27 -16.75 -18.33
N ASP A 21 -6.01 -17.07 -18.02
CA ASP A 21 -5.38 -16.77 -16.71
C ASP A 21 -4.17 -15.81 -16.77
N GLY A 22 -4.26 -14.74 -17.54
CA GLY A 22 -3.18 -13.73 -17.64
C GLY A 22 -3.06 -12.76 -16.45
N LYS A 23 -3.88 -12.90 -15.40
CA LYS A 23 -3.85 -12.02 -14.23
C LYS A 23 -2.91 -12.58 -13.15
N PRO A 24 -2.12 -11.75 -12.46
CA PRO A 24 -1.23 -12.21 -11.41
C PRO A 24 -1.98 -12.99 -10.30
N THR A 25 -1.36 -14.02 -9.74
CA THR A 25 -1.91 -14.75 -8.58
C THR A 25 -1.82 -13.92 -7.30
N LYS A 26 -2.41 -14.43 -6.20
CA LYS A 26 -2.33 -13.80 -4.86
C LYS A 26 -0.87 -13.65 -4.43
N GLU A 27 -0.09 -14.72 -4.61
CA GLU A 27 1.32 -14.83 -4.26
C GLU A 27 2.16 -13.86 -5.08
N GLN A 28 1.98 -13.85 -6.40
CA GLN A 28 2.71 -12.93 -7.29
C GLN A 28 2.42 -11.46 -6.95
N THR A 29 1.17 -11.15 -6.60
CA THR A 29 0.77 -9.79 -6.23
C THR A 29 1.37 -9.35 -4.89
N VAL A 30 1.38 -10.25 -3.89
CA VAL A 30 2.01 -10.00 -2.59
C VAL A 30 3.52 -9.79 -2.75
N GLU A 31 4.19 -10.64 -3.53
CA GLU A 31 5.64 -10.51 -3.77
C GLU A 31 5.97 -9.20 -4.52
N PHE A 32 5.14 -8.78 -5.48
CA PHE A 32 5.28 -7.48 -6.11
C PHE A 32 5.18 -6.32 -5.09
N ILE A 33 4.20 -6.34 -4.19
CA ILE A 33 4.03 -5.30 -3.16
C ILE A 33 5.24 -5.28 -2.21
N LYS A 34 5.72 -6.44 -1.74
CA LYS A 34 6.92 -6.53 -0.90
C LYS A 34 8.15 -5.96 -1.61
N ALA A 35 8.35 -6.36 -2.87
CA ALA A 35 9.48 -5.90 -3.68
C ALA A 35 9.45 -4.39 -3.90
N TYR A 36 8.26 -3.79 -4.04
CA TYR A 36 8.12 -2.34 -4.16
C TYR A 36 8.70 -1.58 -2.96
N PHE A 37 8.43 -2.05 -1.74
CA PHE A 37 8.86 -1.38 -0.51
C PHE A 37 10.28 -1.74 -0.08
N LYS A 38 10.83 -2.82 -0.63
CA LYS A 38 12.20 -3.24 -0.35
C LYS A 38 13.17 -2.12 -0.74
N ASP A 39 14.00 -1.71 0.23
CA ASP A 39 15.02 -0.68 0.09
C ASP A 39 14.52 0.73 -0.28
N LYS A 40 13.19 0.97 -0.27
CA LYS A 40 12.64 2.31 -0.47
C LYS A 40 12.66 3.11 0.83
N ALA A 41 13.00 4.38 0.70
CA ALA A 41 12.86 5.38 1.75
C ALA A 41 12.26 6.66 1.18
N PHE A 42 11.40 7.31 1.96
CA PHE A 42 10.66 8.49 1.55
C PHE A 42 10.91 9.61 2.55
N ASN A 43 11.08 10.85 2.08
CA ASN A 43 11.36 12.01 2.94
C ASN A 43 10.34 13.12 2.72
N LEU A 44 9.52 13.45 3.70
CA LEU A 44 8.65 14.62 3.67
C LEU A 44 9.39 15.79 4.28
N ASN A 45 9.29 16.97 3.67
CA ASN A 45 9.80 18.19 4.25
C ASN A 45 8.70 19.24 4.29
N LYS A 46 8.59 19.97 5.39
CA LYS A 46 7.64 21.08 5.56
C LYS A 46 8.37 22.25 6.21
N ARG A 47 8.30 23.42 5.56
CA ARG A 47 8.81 24.67 6.12
C ARG A 47 7.65 25.59 6.48
N GLU A 48 7.64 26.09 7.71
CA GLU A 48 6.67 27.05 8.22
C GLU A 48 7.41 28.17 8.95
N GLY A 49 7.60 29.31 8.26
CA GLY A 49 8.41 30.42 8.74
C GLY A 49 9.85 30.00 9.04
N ASP A 50 10.26 30.16 10.31
CA ASP A 50 11.57 29.78 10.84
C ASP A 50 11.67 28.30 11.25
N SER A 51 10.57 27.55 11.12
CA SER A 51 10.51 26.12 11.44
C SER A 51 10.68 25.25 10.18
N PHE A 52 11.42 24.15 10.33
CA PHE A 52 11.62 23.11 9.34
C PHE A 52 11.34 21.74 9.97
N GLN A 53 10.47 20.97 9.32
CA GLN A 53 10.05 19.64 9.73
C GLN A 53 10.39 18.64 8.64
N THR A 54 10.97 17.50 9.02
CA THR A 54 11.24 16.38 8.10
C THR A 54 10.63 15.10 8.67
N TRP A 55 9.98 14.30 7.84
CA TRP A 55 9.57 12.93 8.16
C TRP A 55 10.23 11.97 7.19
N LYS A 56 11.02 11.04 7.69
CA LYS A 56 11.69 10.02 6.88
C LYS A 56 11.10 8.65 7.17
N TYR A 57 10.51 8.03 6.16
CA TYR A 57 9.94 6.69 6.23
C TYR A 57 10.94 5.70 5.64
N ARG A 58 11.28 4.65 6.38
CA ARG A 58 12.25 3.63 5.96
C ARG A 58 11.92 2.27 6.58
N ASN A 59 12.67 1.25 6.16
CA ASN A 59 12.62 -0.09 6.75
C ASN A 59 11.20 -0.68 6.70
N THR A 60 10.50 -0.47 5.57
CA THR A 60 9.14 -0.96 5.41
C THR A 60 9.13 -2.47 5.24
N ILE A 61 8.37 -3.16 6.10
CA ILE A 61 8.17 -4.60 6.09
C ILE A 61 6.70 -4.86 5.76
N VAL A 62 6.45 -5.71 4.77
CA VAL A 62 5.10 -6.13 4.38
C VAL A 62 4.98 -7.64 4.57
N GLU A 63 4.02 -8.04 5.39
CA GLU A 63 3.67 -9.44 5.64
C GLU A 63 2.21 -9.68 5.26
N PHE A 64 1.92 -10.89 4.81
CA PHE A 64 0.58 -11.28 4.38
C PHE A 64 0.27 -12.72 4.78
N ASP A 65 -0.86 -12.91 5.46
CA ASP A 65 -1.43 -14.22 5.75
C ASP A 65 -2.44 -14.61 4.67
N PHE A 66 -2.09 -15.63 3.89
CA PHE A 66 -2.90 -16.10 2.77
C PHE A 66 -4.24 -16.71 3.19
N ASN A 67 -4.32 -17.28 4.40
CA ASN A 67 -5.50 -17.95 4.91
C ASN A 67 -6.54 -16.95 5.43
N SER A 68 -6.09 -15.93 6.17
CA SER A 68 -6.97 -14.93 6.77
C SER A 68 -7.14 -13.66 5.92
N SER A 69 -6.34 -13.49 4.86
CA SER A 69 -6.24 -12.27 4.04
C SER A 69 -5.82 -11.02 4.84
N VAL A 70 -5.17 -11.23 5.98
CA VAL A 70 -4.63 -10.17 6.83
C VAL A 70 -3.28 -9.71 6.30
N MET A 71 -3.15 -8.40 6.12
CA MET A 71 -1.92 -7.72 5.77
C MET A 71 -1.37 -6.97 6.98
N THR A 72 -0.07 -7.09 7.19
CA THR A 72 0.68 -6.28 8.14
C THR A 72 1.68 -5.43 7.38
N ILE A 73 1.66 -4.12 7.61
CA ILE A 73 2.64 -3.19 7.06
C ILE A 73 3.28 -2.44 8.23
N GLN A 74 4.58 -2.60 8.39
CA GLN A 74 5.37 -1.91 9.39
C GLN A 74 6.40 -1.01 8.73
N TYR A 75 6.68 0.16 9.30
CA TYR A 75 7.80 1.01 8.90
C TYR A 75 8.31 1.83 10.08
N GLU A 76 9.53 2.33 9.93
CA GLU A 76 10.14 3.30 10.82
C GLU A 76 9.95 4.71 10.24
N MET A 77 9.47 5.63 11.06
CA MET A 77 9.32 7.05 10.75
C MET A 77 10.24 7.87 11.64
N GLU A 78 11.19 8.56 11.05
CA GLU A 78 12.06 9.53 11.73
C GLU A 78 11.52 10.94 11.51
N TYR A 79 11.05 11.59 12.57
CA TYR A 79 10.62 12.98 12.59
C TYR A 79 11.72 13.89 13.12
N ASN A 80 12.11 14.89 12.33
CA ASN A 80 13.05 15.92 12.73
C ASN A 80 12.35 17.28 12.71
N TYR A 81 12.41 18.03 13.81
CA TYR A 81 11.96 19.42 13.90
C TYR A 81 13.16 20.33 14.18
N ASN A 82 13.23 21.45 13.48
CA ASN A 82 14.21 22.51 13.72
C ASN A 82 13.52 23.87 13.67
N ASN A 83 13.77 24.75 14.63
CA ASN A 83 13.37 26.14 14.60
C ASN A 83 14.61 27.02 14.76
N TYR A 84 15.01 27.70 13.69
CA TYR A 84 16.26 28.46 13.67
C TYR A 84 16.22 29.70 14.57
N LYS A 85 15.04 30.32 14.70
CA LYS A 85 14.86 31.53 15.52
C LYS A 85 14.91 31.22 17.02
N LEU A 86 14.30 30.12 17.43
CA LEU A 86 14.27 29.68 18.83
C LEU A 86 15.43 28.74 19.20
N GLN A 87 16.26 28.36 18.22
CA GLN A 87 17.31 27.34 18.36
C GLN A 87 16.78 26.01 18.93
N LEU A 88 15.52 25.68 18.66
CA LEU A 88 14.91 24.43 19.09
C LEU A 88 15.17 23.34 18.05
N LYS A 89 15.56 22.16 18.53
CA LYS A 89 15.74 20.96 17.71
C LYS A 89 15.14 19.77 18.44
N ASP A 90 14.38 18.98 17.71
CA ASP A 90 13.83 17.72 18.18
C ASP A 90 14.01 16.64 17.11
N ASN A 91 14.25 15.41 17.55
CA ASN A 91 14.35 14.25 16.68
C ASN A 91 13.71 13.04 17.38
N GLN A 92 12.72 12.45 16.73
CA GLN A 92 11.95 11.33 17.25
C GLN A 92 11.89 10.22 16.20
N ILE A 93 12.02 8.97 16.64
CA ILE A 93 11.85 7.80 15.79
C ILE A 93 10.63 7.04 16.29
N PHE A 94 9.71 6.78 15.37
CA PHE A 94 8.48 6.03 15.63
C PHE A 94 8.48 4.74 14.81
N ASN A 95 7.99 3.67 15.41
CA ASN A 95 7.66 2.45 14.69
C ASN A 95 6.14 2.43 14.51
N THR A 96 5.70 2.44 13.26
CA THR A 96 4.27 2.33 12.93
C THR A 96 4.01 0.96 12.35
N LYS A 97 2.94 0.31 12.82
CA LYS A 97 2.47 -0.98 12.31
C LYS A 97 0.97 -0.90 12.04
N TYR A 98 0.59 -1.22 10.82
CA TYR A 98 -0.79 -1.39 10.41
C TYR A 98 -1.12 -2.86 10.31
N VAL A 99 -2.28 -3.27 10.85
CA VAL A 99 -2.81 -4.62 10.72
C VAL A 99 -4.26 -4.53 10.27
N PHE A 100 -4.55 -5.06 9.09
CA PHE A 100 -5.90 -5.00 8.52
C PHE A 100 -6.20 -6.22 7.65
N ASN A 101 -7.46 -6.62 7.63
CA ASN A 101 -7.95 -7.60 6.68
C ASN A 101 -8.33 -6.91 5.38
N LEU A 102 -7.83 -7.40 4.24
CA LEU A 102 -8.16 -6.82 2.94
C LEU A 102 -9.65 -6.90 2.58
N VAL A 103 -10.41 -7.84 3.16
CA VAL A 103 -11.86 -7.90 2.96
C VAL A 103 -12.62 -6.76 3.66
N ASP A 104 -12.01 -6.17 4.69
CA ASP A 104 -12.58 -5.06 5.44
C ASP A 104 -12.22 -3.69 4.81
N ILE A 105 -11.48 -3.67 3.69
CA ILE A 105 -11.13 -2.45 2.96
C ILE A 105 -12.15 -2.21 1.83
N GLU A 106 -12.87 -1.11 1.91
CA GLU A 106 -13.87 -0.72 0.90
C GLU A 106 -13.22 -0.16 -0.36
N LYS A 107 -12.24 0.72 -0.18
CA LYS A 107 -11.53 1.42 -1.27
C LYS A 107 -10.14 1.81 -0.85
N ILE A 108 -9.29 1.92 -1.87
CA ILE A 108 -7.92 2.40 -1.74
C ILE A 108 -7.80 3.56 -2.70
N ASN A 109 -7.61 4.75 -2.15
CA ASN A 109 -7.40 5.97 -2.91
C ASN A 109 -5.94 6.41 -2.76
N TYR A 110 -5.51 7.35 -3.58
CA TYR A 110 -4.31 8.12 -3.31
C TYR A 110 -4.65 9.58 -3.09
N THR A 111 -3.88 10.21 -2.21
CA THR A 111 -3.89 11.65 -1.99
C THR A 111 -2.48 12.19 -2.12
N TYR A 112 -2.37 13.50 -2.25
CA TYR A 112 -1.08 14.18 -2.26
C TYR A 112 -0.88 14.93 -0.95
N SER A 113 0.27 14.71 -0.30
CA SER A 113 0.72 15.54 0.82
C SER A 113 2.00 16.27 0.43
N GLY A 114 1.98 17.60 0.48
CA GLY A 114 3.14 18.43 0.13
C GLY A 114 2.76 19.88 -0.14
N ARG A 115 3.77 20.71 -0.43
CA ARG A 115 3.59 22.09 -0.91
C ARG A 115 4.56 22.36 -2.06
N GLY A 116 4.09 23.14 -3.04
CA GLY A 116 4.90 23.56 -4.18
C GLY A 116 5.05 22.45 -5.21
N THR A 117 6.27 22.00 -5.45
CA THR A 117 6.59 20.96 -6.44
C THR A 117 7.00 19.64 -5.81
N ASP A 118 7.04 19.48 -4.47
CA ASP A 118 7.39 18.19 -3.83
C ASP A 118 6.13 17.61 -3.18
N TYR A 119 5.44 16.76 -3.93
CA TYR A 119 4.26 16.04 -3.45
C TYR A 119 4.60 14.60 -3.12
N ASN A 120 3.92 14.07 -2.13
CA ASN A 120 4.05 12.68 -1.75
C ASN A 120 2.74 12.00 -2.01
N ILE A 121 2.83 10.85 -2.65
CA ILE A 121 1.70 10.00 -2.91
C ILE A 121 1.47 9.19 -1.65
N VAL A 122 0.30 9.38 -1.05
CA VAL A 122 -0.14 8.67 0.15
C VAL A 122 -1.32 7.81 -0.24
N PHE A 123 -1.25 6.52 0.02
CA PHE A 123 -2.40 5.64 -0.13
C PHE A 123 -3.27 5.69 1.10
N GLU A 124 -4.56 5.79 0.87
CA GLU A 124 -5.61 5.85 1.87
C GLU A 124 -6.44 4.58 1.78
N PHE A 125 -6.22 3.66 2.72
CA PHE A 125 -7.01 2.44 2.86
C PHE A 125 -8.21 2.76 3.75
N ILE A 126 -9.39 2.78 3.15
CA ILE A 126 -10.63 3.15 3.85
C ILE A 126 -11.39 1.87 4.17
N GLY A 127 -11.67 1.67 5.45
CA GLY A 127 -12.43 0.51 5.94
C GLY A 127 -13.89 0.60 5.51
N VAL A 128 -14.55 -0.56 5.31
CA VAL A 128 -16.00 -0.62 5.08
C VAL A 128 -16.77 0.00 6.25
N PRO A 129 -18.01 0.50 6.03
CA PRO A 129 -18.81 1.09 7.10
C PRO A 129 -18.90 0.16 8.31
N ASN A 130 -18.66 0.71 9.50
CA ASN A 130 -18.68 0.01 10.80
C ASN A 130 -17.57 -1.04 11.01
N LYS A 131 -16.59 -1.17 10.11
CA LYS A 131 -15.35 -1.88 10.40
C LYS A 131 -14.28 -0.91 10.88
N ILE A 132 -13.48 -1.44 11.78
CA ILE A 132 -12.38 -0.74 12.43
C ILE A 132 -11.09 -1.39 11.96
N LEU A 133 -10.14 -0.56 11.53
CA LEU A 133 -8.78 -0.98 11.21
C LEU A 133 -7.88 -0.71 12.42
N LYS A 134 -6.79 -1.47 12.54
CA LYS A 134 -5.85 -1.30 13.65
C LYS A 134 -4.57 -0.62 13.20
N GLU A 135 -4.26 0.49 13.86
CA GLU A 135 -2.96 1.14 13.79
C GLU A 135 -2.27 1.00 15.14
N HIS A 136 -1.01 0.58 15.13
CA HIS A 136 -0.15 0.57 16.29
C HIS A 136 0.95 1.60 16.06
N ASP A 137 1.01 2.61 16.92
CA ASP A 137 2.06 3.62 16.93
C ASP A 137 2.70 3.73 18.31
N TYR A 138 3.47 4.79 18.55
CA TYR A 138 4.14 5.05 19.82
C TYR A 138 3.18 5.33 21.00
N THR A 139 1.90 5.61 20.71
CA THR A 139 0.85 5.83 21.72
C THR A 139 0.08 4.55 22.06
N GLY A 140 0.23 3.49 21.26
CA GLY A 140 -0.41 2.18 21.45
C GLY A 140 -1.22 1.71 20.25
N GLU A 141 -2.06 0.70 20.48
CA GLU A 141 -3.05 0.26 19.49
C GLU A 141 -4.24 1.21 19.50
N LYS A 142 -4.64 1.68 18.32
CA LYS A 142 -5.81 2.53 18.13
C LYS A 142 -6.67 2.04 16.98
N ASP A 143 -7.97 2.22 17.18
CA ASP A 143 -9.01 1.95 16.21
C ASP A 143 -9.11 3.12 15.21
N VAL A 144 -8.87 2.84 13.93
CA VAL A 144 -8.91 3.86 12.87
C VAL A 144 -9.87 3.46 11.76
N LYS A 145 -10.51 4.45 11.14
CA LYS A 145 -11.36 4.25 9.94
C LYS A 145 -10.56 4.24 8.65
N LYS A 146 -9.34 4.77 8.70
CA LYS A 146 -8.47 4.98 7.54
C LYS A 146 -7.02 4.78 7.94
N ILE A 147 -6.29 4.02 7.12
CA ILE A 147 -4.84 3.86 7.21
C ILE A 147 -4.20 4.68 6.11
N THR A 148 -3.13 5.41 6.44
CA THR A 148 -2.36 6.22 5.49
C THR A 148 -0.96 5.63 5.30
N LEU A 149 -0.63 5.23 4.07
CA LEU A 149 0.65 4.64 3.72
C LEU A 149 1.37 5.54 2.71
N PRO A 150 2.50 6.18 3.08
CA PRO A 150 3.35 6.87 2.11
C PRO A 150 3.95 5.85 1.14
N VAL A 151 3.84 6.12 -0.16
CA VAL A 151 4.32 5.18 -1.19
C VAL A 151 5.34 5.78 -2.14
N ASP A 152 5.26 7.06 -2.49
CA ASP A 152 6.16 7.64 -3.49
C ASP A 152 6.23 9.17 -3.40
N LYS A 153 7.16 9.74 -4.16
CA LYS A 153 7.30 11.18 -4.40
C LYS A 153 6.99 11.52 -5.85
N THR A 154 6.39 12.68 -6.08
CA THR A 154 6.14 13.21 -7.41
C THR A 154 6.27 14.73 -7.43
N TYR A 155 6.58 15.25 -8.61
CA TYR A 155 6.67 16.68 -8.89
C TYR A 155 5.44 17.24 -9.61
N SER A 156 4.42 16.41 -9.81
CA SER A 156 3.14 16.75 -10.43
C SER A 156 1.98 16.28 -9.56
N LEU A 157 0.77 16.77 -9.83
CA LEU A 157 -0.47 16.24 -9.24
C LEU A 157 -0.95 14.96 -9.95
N GLU A 158 -0.04 14.24 -10.58
CA GLU A 158 -0.29 12.96 -11.23
C GLU A 158 0.50 11.84 -10.54
N PRO A 159 -0.10 10.66 -10.34
CA PRO A 159 0.59 9.58 -9.67
C PRO A 159 1.70 9.05 -10.58
N THR A 160 2.82 8.63 -9.99
CA THR A 160 3.88 7.99 -10.77
C THR A 160 3.37 6.69 -11.40
N ALA A 161 4.01 6.24 -12.48
CA ALA A 161 3.68 4.95 -13.09
C ALA A 161 3.83 3.79 -12.09
N GLU A 162 4.81 3.88 -11.19
CA GLU A 162 5.03 2.87 -10.15
C GLU A 162 3.93 2.91 -9.08
N ALA A 163 3.57 4.09 -8.57
CA ALA A 163 2.46 4.25 -7.64
C ALA A 163 1.15 3.75 -8.26
N THR A 164 0.89 4.05 -9.52
CA THR A 164 -0.29 3.55 -10.24
C THR A 164 -0.31 2.01 -10.32
N LYS A 165 0.85 1.38 -10.60
CA LYS A 165 0.97 -0.09 -10.60
C LYS A 165 0.76 -0.68 -9.20
N LEU A 166 1.32 -0.05 -8.17
CA LEU A 166 1.14 -0.47 -6.79
C LEU A 166 -0.31 -0.39 -6.33
N LEU A 167 -1.01 0.70 -6.67
CA LEU A 167 -2.43 0.85 -6.39
C LEU A 167 -3.27 -0.25 -7.06
N LYS A 168 -2.95 -0.57 -8.32
CA LYS A 168 -3.59 -1.68 -9.04
C LYS A 168 -3.29 -3.02 -8.38
N ALA A 169 -2.06 -3.24 -7.91
CA ALA A 169 -1.68 -4.47 -7.20
C ALA A 169 -2.46 -4.63 -5.89
N PHE A 170 -2.56 -3.58 -5.07
CA PHE A 170 -3.36 -3.63 -3.85
C PHE A 170 -4.84 -3.92 -4.13
N ASN A 171 -5.45 -3.22 -5.10
CA ASN A 171 -6.85 -3.45 -5.46
C ASN A 171 -7.07 -4.85 -6.04
N HIS A 172 -6.14 -5.36 -6.86
CA HIS A 172 -6.19 -6.72 -7.38
C HIS A 172 -6.11 -7.76 -6.26
N LEU A 173 -5.14 -7.61 -5.34
CA LEU A 173 -5.02 -8.49 -4.17
C LEU A 173 -6.29 -8.46 -3.31
N ARG A 174 -6.88 -7.28 -3.12
CA ARG A 174 -8.14 -7.10 -2.40
C ARG A 174 -9.27 -7.93 -3.00
N LYS A 175 -9.42 -7.89 -4.33
CA LYS A 175 -10.41 -8.70 -5.06
C LYS A 175 -10.12 -10.20 -4.93
N LEU A 176 -8.86 -10.61 -5.03
CA LEU A 176 -8.44 -12.00 -4.80
C LEU A 176 -8.70 -12.48 -3.36
N CYS A 177 -8.84 -11.57 -2.40
CA CYS A 177 -9.23 -11.89 -1.02
C CYS A 177 -10.74 -12.00 -0.82
N GLY A 178 -11.56 -11.73 -1.85
CA GLY A 178 -13.03 -11.76 -1.76
C GLY A 178 -13.64 -10.47 -1.21
N ALA A 179 -12.89 -9.37 -1.19
CA ALA A 179 -13.47 -8.07 -0.84
C ALA A 179 -14.49 -7.65 -1.90
N PRO A 180 -15.58 -6.96 -1.50
CA PRO A 180 -16.51 -6.40 -2.46
C PRO A 180 -15.81 -5.39 -3.38
N ASP A 181 -16.36 -5.19 -4.57
CA ASP A 181 -15.94 -4.07 -5.41
C ASP A 181 -16.21 -2.75 -4.67
N PRO A 182 -15.37 -1.71 -4.87
CA PRO A 182 -15.61 -0.42 -4.24
C PRO A 182 -17.00 0.08 -4.63
N ILE A 183 -17.76 0.59 -3.66
CA ILE A 183 -18.98 1.32 -3.96
C ILE A 183 -18.54 2.64 -4.58
N SER A 184 -18.62 2.73 -5.90
CA SER A 184 -18.45 3.96 -6.66
C SER A 184 -19.83 4.42 -7.14
N PHE A 185 -20.12 5.70 -6.95
CA PHE A 185 -21.28 6.39 -7.50
C PHE A 185 -20.86 7.34 -8.62
N ASP A 186 -19.65 7.14 -9.17
CA ASP A 186 -19.12 7.92 -10.29
C ASP A 186 -19.93 7.65 -11.57
#